data_AF-A0A838CTQ9-F1
#
_entry.id   AF-A0A838CTQ9-F1
#
_cell.length_a   1.000
_cell.length_b   1.000
_cell.length_c   1.000
_cell.angle_alpha   90.00
_cell.angle_beta   90.00
_cell.angle_gamma   90.00
#
_symmetry.space_group_name_H-M   'P 1'
#
loop_
_entity.id
_entity.type
_entity.pdbx_description
1 polymer ?
#
loop_
_entity_poly.entity_id
_entity_poly.type
_entity_poly.pdbx_seq_one_letter_code
_entity_poly.pdbx_strand_id
1 'polypeptide(L)'
;MSELNRIYGPSYEGNPKYTKTSMTDRAGVGIVMKSLAKSNLYFKELPTGDVGIDGIIEPVVGEWGTGMLIACQIKSSEGKFATIPSTKYINFNEGNLSHYKYWVNKSIPVIIILVDVANEICYWEHVTDKKISENEKSFSIHVPSSQVLNEDSANNLYEISLNRNEEESKYFYLKMNEPLIRDLERNKVQIRLIEKSLGEADIDLIIEDENLGTTYFKYDSDTKLIDALEQYFFWADLEHSLDDSNILLNLYPNEIGKKFIELQDELKKISLQFK
;
A
#
# COMPACT_ATOMS: atom_id res chain seq x y z
N MET A 1 -2.46 -38.01 11.19
CA MET A 1 -2.01 -38.54 12.50
C MET A 1 -3.18 -39.28 13.11
N SER A 2 -3.03 -40.57 13.38
CA SER A 2 -4.02 -41.40 14.06
C SER A 2 -4.30 -40.86 15.45
N GLU A 3 -5.57 -40.79 15.83
CA GLU A 3 -6.08 -40.31 17.13
C GLU A 3 -5.74 -41.26 18.30
N LEU A 4 -4.48 -41.65 18.47
CA LEU A 4 -4.09 -42.59 19.51
C LEU A 4 -2.97 -41.98 20.37
N ASN A 5 -3.30 -41.84 21.65
CA ASN A 5 -2.43 -41.55 22.81
C ASN A 5 -2.33 -40.09 23.30
N ARG A 6 -3.43 -39.36 23.35
CA ARG A 6 -3.57 -38.21 24.27
C ARG A 6 -4.84 -38.36 25.10
N ILE A 7 -4.69 -38.42 26.42
CA ILE A 7 -5.80 -38.26 27.36
C ILE A 7 -6.16 -36.77 27.33
N TYR A 8 -7.21 -36.41 26.60
CA TYR A 8 -7.78 -35.07 26.68
C TYR A 8 -8.60 -34.96 27.97
N GLY A 9 -8.56 -33.81 28.65
CA GLY A 9 -9.46 -33.51 29.78
C GLY A 9 -10.94 -33.59 29.37
N PRO A 10 -11.90 -33.45 30.30
CA PRO A 10 -13.31 -33.61 29.97
C PRO A 10 -13.75 -32.60 28.91
N SER A 11 -14.02 -33.08 27.70
CA SER A 11 -14.74 -32.34 26.66
C SER A 11 -16.22 -32.41 27.00
N TYR A 12 -16.80 -31.30 27.43
CA TYR A 12 -18.22 -31.23 27.75
C TYR A 12 -19.04 -31.08 26.47
N GLU A 13 -20.12 -31.86 26.38
CA GLU A 13 -21.14 -31.70 25.34
C GLU A 13 -21.75 -30.29 25.47
N GLY A 14 -21.74 -29.51 24.38
CA GLY A 14 -22.17 -28.10 24.36
C GLY A 14 -21.05 -27.06 24.37
N ASN A 15 -19.77 -27.46 24.47
CA ASN A 15 -18.66 -26.53 24.28
C ASN A 15 -18.73 -25.85 22.89
N PRO A 16 -18.35 -24.56 22.78
CA PRO A 16 -18.28 -23.87 21.50
C PRO A 16 -17.30 -24.61 20.59
N LYS A 17 -17.76 -24.95 19.39
CA LYS A 17 -16.97 -25.65 18.38
C LYS A 17 -16.32 -24.63 17.46
N TYR A 18 -15.00 -24.61 17.43
CA TYR A 18 -14.29 -24.00 16.30
C TYR A 18 -14.41 -24.94 15.10
N THR A 19 -14.84 -24.39 13.97
CA THR A 19 -14.88 -25.17 12.72
C THR A 19 -13.46 -25.39 12.22
N LYS A 20 -13.24 -26.50 11.49
CA LYS A 20 -11.96 -26.72 10.80
C LYS A 20 -11.61 -25.55 9.88
N THR A 21 -12.61 -24.97 9.22
CA THR A 21 -12.48 -23.75 8.40
C THR A 21 -11.91 -22.58 9.20
N SER A 22 -12.43 -22.31 10.40
CA SER A 22 -11.90 -21.24 11.27
C SER A 22 -10.42 -21.48 11.64
N MET A 23 -10.01 -22.73 11.86
CA MET A 23 -8.61 -23.06 12.12
C MET A 23 -7.73 -22.84 10.87
N THR A 24 -8.19 -23.23 9.69
CA THR A 24 -7.50 -22.98 8.41
C THR A 24 -7.37 -21.48 8.11
N ASP A 25 -8.41 -20.69 8.39
CA ASP A 25 -8.37 -19.23 8.25
C ASP A 25 -7.30 -18.62 9.17
N ARG A 26 -7.28 -19.01 10.44
CA ARG A 26 -6.25 -18.55 11.40
C ARG A 26 -4.84 -18.96 11.00
N ALA A 27 -4.66 -20.19 10.52
CA ALA A 27 -3.37 -20.66 10.01
C ALA A 27 -2.90 -19.80 8.84
N GLY A 28 -3.81 -19.50 7.89
CA GLY A 28 -3.50 -18.65 6.75
C GLY A 28 -3.11 -17.22 7.14
N VAL A 29 -3.79 -16.60 8.11
CA VAL A 29 -3.38 -15.28 8.66
C VAL A 29 -1.96 -15.35 9.21
N GLY A 30 -1.62 -16.39 9.98
CA GLY A 30 -0.27 -16.59 10.52
C GLY A 30 0.80 -16.72 9.43
N ILE A 31 0.50 -17.43 8.34
CA ILE A 31 1.40 -17.55 7.18
C ILE A 31 1.58 -16.18 6.50
N VAL A 32 0.50 -15.44 6.28
CA VAL A 32 0.56 -14.09 5.68
C VAL A 32 1.41 -13.15 6.52
N MET A 33 1.19 -13.11 7.83
CA MET A 33 1.99 -12.30 8.76
C MET A 33 3.48 -12.60 8.64
N LYS A 34 3.84 -13.90 8.64
CA LYS A 34 5.23 -14.36 8.51
C LYS A 34 5.83 -13.95 7.16
N SER A 35 5.09 -14.11 6.06
CA SER A 35 5.56 -13.75 4.73
C SER A 35 5.76 -12.25 4.57
N LEU A 36 4.81 -11.43 5.03
CA LEU A 36 4.90 -9.98 4.99
C LEU A 36 6.07 -9.44 5.83
N ALA A 37 6.22 -9.95 7.06
CA ALA A 37 7.30 -9.52 7.95
C ALA A 37 8.70 -9.78 7.37
N LYS A 38 8.89 -10.89 6.64
CA LYS A 38 10.15 -11.20 5.94
C LYS A 38 10.45 -10.23 4.80
N SER A 39 9.43 -9.58 4.25
CA SER A 39 9.53 -8.66 3.13
C SER A 39 9.46 -7.19 3.55
N ASN A 40 9.74 -6.84 4.82
CA ASN A 40 9.64 -5.47 5.33
C ASN A 40 8.24 -4.83 5.13
N LEU A 41 7.19 -5.65 5.22
CA LEU A 41 5.80 -5.22 5.16
C LEU A 41 5.17 -5.42 6.54
N TYR A 42 4.79 -4.32 7.19
CA TYR A 42 4.14 -4.38 8.48
C TYR A 42 2.66 -4.69 8.33
N PHE A 43 2.17 -5.71 9.04
CA PHE A 43 0.77 -6.14 8.98
C PHE A 43 0.02 -5.82 10.28
N LYS A 44 -1.09 -5.13 10.14
CA LYS A 44 -2.06 -4.82 11.19
C LYS A 44 -3.33 -5.63 10.92
N GLU A 45 -3.52 -6.72 11.64
CA GLU A 45 -4.76 -7.51 11.57
C GLU A 45 -5.93 -6.65 12.07
N LEU A 46 -7.03 -6.61 11.31
CA LEU A 46 -8.25 -5.92 11.76
C LEU A 46 -9.11 -6.89 12.59
N PRO A 47 -9.73 -6.42 13.69
CA PRO A 47 -10.64 -7.25 14.47
C PRO A 47 -11.76 -7.82 13.59
N THR A 48 -12.09 -9.10 13.78
CA THR A 48 -13.16 -9.79 13.03
C THR A 48 -14.48 -9.04 13.16
N GLY A 49 -15.03 -8.57 12.03
CA GLY A 49 -16.26 -7.79 11.96
C GLY A 49 -16.32 -6.83 10.77
N ASP A 50 -15.21 -6.60 10.07
CA ASP A 50 -15.18 -5.68 8.94
C ASP A 50 -15.65 -6.33 7.63
N VAL A 51 -16.23 -5.53 6.75
CA VAL A 51 -16.89 -5.93 5.50
C VAL A 51 -15.85 -6.39 4.48
N GLY A 52 -15.29 -7.59 4.67
CA GLY A 52 -14.37 -8.22 3.72
C GLY A 52 -13.00 -7.54 3.61
N ILE A 53 -12.44 -7.04 4.73
CA ILE A 53 -11.02 -6.65 4.85
C ILE A 53 -10.51 -7.27 6.15
N ASP A 54 -9.43 -8.03 6.05
CA ASP A 54 -8.88 -8.77 7.20
C ASP A 54 -7.68 -8.06 7.81
N GLY A 55 -7.07 -7.11 7.10
CA GLY A 55 -5.91 -6.40 7.60
C GLY A 55 -5.48 -5.22 6.74
N ILE A 56 -4.56 -4.45 7.32
CA ILE A 56 -3.84 -3.35 6.68
C ILE A 56 -2.36 -3.71 6.62
N ILE A 57 -1.77 -3.49 5.46
CA ILE A 57 -0.35 -3.65 5.16
C ILE A 57 0.26 -2.27 4.98
N GLU A 58 1.43 -2.05 5.57
CA GLU A 58 2.21 -0.83 5.45
C GLU A 58 3.65 -1.20 5.08
N PRO A 59 4.17 -0.74 3.92
CA PRO A 59 5.58 -0.88 3.60
C PRO A 59 6.46 -0.14 4.61
N VAL A 60 7.58 -0.77 4.99
CA VAL A 60 8.59 -0.21 5.89
C VAL A 60 9.88 0.01 5.11
N VAL A 61 10.44 1.22 5.19
CA VAL A 61 11.71 1.57 4.53
C VAL A 61 12.75 1.83 5.61
N GLY A 62 13.75 0.95 5.70
CA GLY A 62 14.66 0.93 6.84
C GLY A 62 13.91 0.55 8.12
N GLU A 63 13.88 1.45 9.11
CA GLU A 63 13.11 1.29 10.36
C GLU A 63 11.87 2.20 10.40
N TRP A 64 11.55 2.88 9.30
CA TRP A 64 10.51 3.90 9.24
C TRP A 64 9.24 3.38 8.56
N GLY A 65 8.09 3.55 9.22
CA GLY A 65 6.78 3.33 8.61
C GLY A 65 6.51 4.41 7.57
N THR A 66 6.03 4.01 6.39
CA THR A 66 5.78 4.95 5.28
C THR A 66 4.48 5.73 5.43
N GLY A 67 3.57 5.31 6.30
CA GLY A 67 2.20 5.84 6.37
C GLY A 67 1.33 5.49 5.16
N MET A 68 1.87 4.72 4.21
CA MET A 68 1.14 4.29 3.02
C MET A 68 0.49 2.95 3.28
N LEU A 69 -0.84 2.94 3.23
CA LEU A 69 -1.64 1.80 3.66
C LEU A 69 -2.23 1.07 2.45
N ILE A 70 -2.20 -0.25 2.53
CA ILE A 70 -2.84 -1.17 1.60
C ILE A 70 -3.78 -2.04 2.42
N ALA A 71 -5.05 -2.09 2.07
CA ALA A 71 -5.96 -3.05 2.69
C ALA A 71 -5.83 -4.41 2.02
N CYS A 72 -6.05 -5.49 2.77
CA CYS A 72 -6.07 -6.83 2.21
C CYS A 72 -7.23 -7.68 2.70
N GLN A 73 -7.77 -8.49 1.79
CA GLN A 73 -8.59 -9.64 2.12
C GLN A 73 -7.75 -10.91 1.99
N ILE A 74 -7.78 -11.76 3.01
CA ILE A 74 -7.11 -13.05 3.08
C ILE A 74 -8.15 -14.16 2.89
N LYS A 75 -7.83 -15.13 2.03
CA LYS A 75 -8.63 -16.34 1.81
C LYS A 75 -7.73 -17.56 1.87
N SER A 76 -8.04 -18.48 2.77
CA SER A 76 -7.17 -19.60 3.10
C SER A 76 -7.78 -20.92 2.66
N SER A 77 -6.96 -21.85 2.17
CA SER A 77 -7.40 -23.20 1.85
C SER A 77 -6.30 -24.24 2.07
N GLU A 78 -6.71 -25.48 2.30
CA GLU A 78 -5.82 -26.63 2.40
C GLU A 78 -5.49 -27.16 0.99
N GLY A 79 -4.41 -26.66 0.36
CA GLY A 79 -3.88 -27.25 -0.89
C GLY A 79 -4.67 -26.96 -2.18
N LYS A 80 -5.75 -26.17 -2.13
CA LYS A 80 -6.63 -25.93 -3.30
C LYS A 80 -5.93 -25.10 -4.39
N PHE A 81 -4.94 -24.28 -4.02
CA PHE A 81 -4.34 -23.30 -4.92
C PHE A 81 -3.05 -23.80 -5.59
N ALA A 82 -2.28 -24.68 -4.94
CA ALA A 82 -1.06 -25.28 -5.51
C ALA A 82 -1.34 -26.34 -6.60
N THR A 83 -2.56 -26.89 -6.65
CA THR A 83 -2.90 -28.03 -7.53
C THR A 83 -3.37 -27.61 -8.92
N ILE A 84 -2.94 -26.45 -9.44
CA ILE A 84 -3.32 -26.01 -10.80
C ILE A 84 -2.10 -25.95 -11.74
N PRO A 85 -1.63 -27.11 -12.27
CA PRO A 85 -0.54 -27.14 -13.25
C PRO A 85 -0.93 -26.62 -14.64
N SER A 86 -2.22 -26.46 -14.95
CA SER A 86 -2.70 -26.19 -16.31
C SER A 86 -3.14 -24.75 -16.58
N THR A 87 -3.27 -23.89 -15.57
CA THR A 87 -3.66 -22.48 -15.77
C THR A 87 -2.63 -21.54 -15.17
N LYS A 88 -2.33 -20.43 -15.87
CA LYS A 88 -1.42 -19.37 -15.40
C LYS A 88 -2.01 -18.54 -14.25
N TYR A 89 -3.28 -18.74 -13.92
CA TYR A 89 -4.06 -17.92 -12.99
C TYR A 89 -4.92 -18.79 -12.06
N ILE A 90 -5.09 -18.30 -10.84
CA ILE A 90 -6.04 -18.79 -9.83
C ILE A 90 -7.27 -17.88 -9.88
N ASN A 91 -8.45 -18.47 -10.09
CA ASN A 91 -9.70 -17.71 -10.16
C ASN A 91 -10.37 -17.64 -8.78
N PHE A 92 -10.51 -16.44 -8.25
CA PHE A 92 -11.29 -16.19 -7.04
C PHE A 92 -12.72 -15.77 -7.40
N ASN A 93 -13.70 -16.64 -7.10
CA ASN A 93 -15.12 -16.51 -7.50
C ASN A 93 -16.11 -16.41 -6.32
N GLU A 94 -15.62 -16.25 -5.09
CA GLU A 94 -16.42 -16.46 -3.87
C GLU A 94 -17.06 -15.17 -3.30
N GLY A 95 -17.12 -14.08 -4.08
CA GLY A 95 -17.67 -12.78 -3.65
C GLY A 95 -18.90 -12.32 -4.43
N ASN A 96 -19.81 -11.60 -3.75
CA ASN A 96 -20.87 -10.82 -4.41
C ASN A 96 -20.29 -9.49 -4.92
N LEU A 97 -20.85 -8.96 -6.01
CA LEU A 97 -20.48 -7.68 -6.64
C LEU A 97 -20.41 -6.51 -5.65
N SER A 98 -21.17 -6.55 -4.55
CA SER A 98 -21.12 -5.54 -3.49
C SER A 98 -19.78 -5.48 -2.76
N HIS A 99 -19.15 -6.61 -2.44
CA HIS A 99 -17.82 -6.64 -1.81
C HIS A 99 -16.76 -6.14 -2.78
N TYR A 100 -16.88 -6.49 -4.05
CA TYR A 100 -16.01 -5.98 -5.09
C TYR A 100 -16.07 -4.46 -5.22
N LYS A 101 -17.28 -3.90 -5.37
CA LYS A 101 -17.48 -2.44 -5.43
C LYS A 101 -16.96 -1.76 -4.17
N TYR A 102 -17.11 -2.39 -3.01
CA TYR A 102 -16.54 -1.90 -1.76
C TYR A 102 -15.01 -1.88 -1.76
N TRP A 103 -14.36 -2.84 -2.43
CA TRP A 103 -12.90 -2.88 -2.57
C TRP A 103 -12.37 -1.86 -3.57
N VAL A 104 -12.97 -1.72 -4.75
CA VAL A 104 -12.49 -0.77 -5.76
C VAL A 104 -12.75 0.69 -5.37
N ASN A 105 -13.85 0.96 -4.67
CA ASN A 105 -14.18 2.33 -4.22
C ASN A 105 -13.58 2.68 -2.85
N LYS A 106 -12.64 1.88 -2.34
CA LYS A 106 -11.92 2.22 -1.10
C LYS A 106 -10.90 3.32 -1.38
N SER A 107 -10.74 4.22 -0.41
CA SER A 107 -9.76 5.31 -0.42
C SER A 107 -8.29 4.86 -0.24
N ILE A 108 -8.07 3.56 -0.07
CA ILE A 108 -6.74 2.94 -0.06
C ILE A 108 -6.77 1.70 -0.96
N PRO A 109 -5.66 1.36 -1.62
CA PRO A 109 -5.57 0.20 -2.50
C PRO A 109 -5.95 -1.09 -1.75
N VAL A 110 -6.65 -1.99 -2.43
CA VAL A 110 -7.05 -3.28 -1.87
C VAL A 110 -6.40 -4.41 -2.64
N ILE A 111 -5.71 -5.31 -1.94
CA ILE A 111 -5.21 -6.55 -2.52
C ILE A 111 -6.01 -7.75 -2.01
N ILE A 112 -6.06 -8.82 -2.80
CA ILE A 112 -6.50 -10.13 -2.33
C ILE A 112 -5.30 -11.05 -2.16
N ILE A 113 -5.28 -11.80 -1.06
CA ILE A 113 -4.25 -12.77 -0.74
C ILE A 113 -4.90 -14.15 -0.63
N LEU A 114 -4.47 -15.08 -1.47
CA LEU A 114 -4.90 -16.48 -1.47
C LEU A 114 -3.80 -17.33 -0.84
N VAL A 115 -4.13 -18.01 0.27
CA VAL A 115 -3.17 -18.78 1.06
C VAL A 115 -3.38 -20.26 0.84
N ASP A 116 -2.34 -20.93 0.34
CA ASP A 116 -2.22 -22.38 0.37
C ASP A 116 -1.55 -22.78 1.68
N VAL A 117 -2.37 -23.21 2.64
CA VAL A 117 -1.90 -23.52 4.01
C VAL A 117 -1.00 -24.75 4.02
N ALA A 118 -1.24 -25.73 3.15
CA ALA A 118 -0.48 -26.98 3.11
C ALA A 118 0.97 -26.75 2.64
N ASN A 119 1.17 -25.80 1.73
CA ASN A 119 2.48 -25.47 1.16
C ASN A 119 3.10 -24.19 1.75
N GLU A 120 2.40 -23.50 2.66
CA GLU A 120 2.75 -22.18 3.18
C GLU A 120 3.00 -21.11 2.08
N ILE A 121 2.23 -21.13 1.00
CA ILE A 121 2.38 -20.19 -0.12
C ILE A 121 1.27 -19.14 -0.08
N CYS A 122 1.63 -17.86 -0.22
CA CYS A 122 0.69 -16.76 -0.36
C CYS A 122 0.75 -16.19 -1.78
N TYR A 123 -0.30 -16.41 -2.56
CA TYR A 123 -0.51 -15.75 -3.85
C TYR A 123 -1.26 -14.44 -3.64
N TRP A 124 -0.98 -13.41 -4.43
CA TRP A 124 -1.63 -12.12 -4.24
C TRP A 124 -1.88 -11.37 -5.54
N GLU A 125 -2.85 -10.46 -5.53
CA GLU A 125 -3.12 -9.58 -6.67
C GLU A 125 -3.80 -8.28 -6.21
N HIS A 126 -3.50 -7.17 -6.90
CA HIS A 126 -4.17 -5.88 -6.74
C HIS A 126 -5.57 -5.91 -7.37
N VAL A 127 -6.58 -5.58 -6.57
CA VAL A 127 -7.97 -5.53 -7.01
C VAL A 127 -8.20 -4.23 -7.80
N THR A 128 -8.39 -4.37 -9.11
CA THR A 128 -8.66 -3.24 -10.03
C THR A 128 -9.72 -3.64 -11.05
N ASP A 129 -10.42 -2.65 -11.64
CA ASP A 129 -11.46 -2.87 -12.65
C ASP A 129 -10.98 -3.69 -13.86
N LYS A 130 -9.70 -3.59 -14.22
CA LYS A 130 -9.14 -4.24 -15.41
C LYS A 130 -8.95 -5.76 -15.24
N LYS A 131 -8.87 -6.27 -14.01
CA LYS A 131 -8.50 -7.67 -13.73
C LYS A 131 -9.70 -8.57 -13.49
N ILE A 132 -10.91 -8.09 -13.82
CA ILE A 132 -12.16 -8.72 -13.44
C ILE A 132 -13.02 -9.02 -14.66
N SER A 133 -13.57 -10.23 -14.69
CA SER A 133 -14.70 -10.57 -15.54
C SER A 133 -15.98 -10.50 -14.72
N GLU A 134 -16.84 -9.52 -15.06
CA GLU A 134 -18.14 -9.36 -14.42
C GLU A 134 -19.21 -10.21 -15.10
N ASN A 135 -19.98 -10.95 -14.30
CA ASN A 135 -21.26 -11.52 -14.69
C ASN A 135 -22.34 -10.97 -13.75
N GLU A 136 -23.63 -11.02 -14.11
CA GLU A 136 -24.73 -10.38 -13.35
C GLU A 136 -24.82 -10.72 -11.85
N LYS A 137 -24.14 -11.78 -11.36
CA LYS A 137 -24.19 -12.25 -9.97
C LYS A 137 -22.84 -12.46 -9.28
N SER A 138 -21.72 -12.35 -10.00
CA SER A 138 -20.40 -12.71 -9.48
C SER A 138 -19.28 -11.99 -10.21
N PHE A 139 -18.13 -11.87 -9.57
CA PHE A 139 -16.88 -11.43 -10.18
C PHE A 139 -15.83 -12.53 -10.06
N SER A 140 -14.86 -12.55 -10.99
CA SER A 140 -13.66 -13.39 -10.90
C SER A 140 -12.43 -12.49 -10.87
N ILE A 141 -11.57 -12.68 -9.87
CA ILE A 141 -10.22 -12.08 -9.87
C ILE A 141 -9.24 -13.14 -10.34
N HIS A 142 -8.44 -12.81 -11.36
CA HIS A 142 -7.36 -13.65 -11.86
C HIS A 142 -6.07 -13.35 -11.10
N VAL A 143 -5.67 -14.25 -10.19
CA VAL A 143 -4.42 -14.12 -9.43
C VAL A 143 -3.32 -14.94 -10.14
N PRO A 144 -2.25 -14.34 -10.68
CA PRO A 144 -1.20 -15.10 -11.36
C PRO A 144 -0.51 -16.07 -10.39
N SER A 145 -0.29 -17.32 -10.81
CA SER A 145 0.39 -18.31 -9.95
C SER A 145 1.86 -17.99 -9.70
N SER A 146 2.46 -17.10 -10.50
CA SER A 146 3.80 -16.55 -10.28
C SER A 146 3.83 -15.39 -9.28
N GLN A 147 2.69 -14.77 -8.97
CA GLN A 147 2.60 -13.60 -8.10
C GLN A 147 2.50 -14.04 -6.63
N VAL A 148 3.64 -14.46 -6.08
CA VAL A 148 3.78 -14.96 -4.72
C VAL A 148 4.37 -13.88 -3.82
N LEU A 149 3.89 -13.78 -2.57
CA LEU A 149 4.49 -12.90 -1.57
C LEU A 149 5.89 -13.41 -1.23
N ASN A 150 6.89 -12.62 -1.57
CA ASN A 150 8.31 -12.87 -1.40
C ASN A 150 9.05 -11.55 -1.12
N GLU A 151 10.38 -11.58 -1.04
CA GLU A 151 11.19 -10.39 -0.72
C GLU A 151 11.02 -9.27 -1.76
N ASP A 152 10.79 -9.61 -3.03
CA ASP A 152 10.56 -8.64 -4.12
C ASP A 152 9.17 -7.98 -4.06
N SER A 153 8.24 -8.57 -3.31
CA SER A 153 6.87 -8.05 -3.19
C SER A 153 6.80 -6.69 -2.49
N ALA A 154 7.81 -6.33 -1.70
CA ALA A 154 7.88 -5.05 -1.00
C ALA A 154 7.83 -3.87 -1.96
N ASN A 155 8.64 -3.91 -3.04
CA ASN A 155 8.66 -2.86 -4.06
C ASN A 155 7.31 -2.78 -4.78
N ASN A 156 6.76 -3.91 -5.22
CA ASN A 156 5.48 -3.91 -5.92
C ASN A 156 4.33 -3.37 -5.06
N LEU A 157 4.31 -3.74 -3.77
CA LEU A 157 3.28 -3.27 -2.84
C LEU A 157 3.49 -1.80 -2.45
N TYR A 158 4.73 -1.35 -2.35
CA TYR A 158 5.06 0.07 -2.23
C TYR A 158 4.49 0.85 -3.43
N GLU A 159 4.75 0.42 -4.67
CA GLU A 159 4.19 1.03 -5.88
C GLU A 159 2.65 1.02 -5.90
N ILE A 160 2.02 -0.07 -5.45
CA ILE A 160 0.56 -0.13 -5.33
C ILE A 160 0.06 0.88 -4.31
N SER A 161 0.75 1.03 -3.18
CA SER A 161 0.37 1.98 -2.13
C SER A 161 0.44 3.45 -2.57
N LEU A 162 1.29 3.75 -3.56
CA LEU A 162 1.40 5.06 -4.23
C LEU A 162 0.27 5.30 -5.23
N ASN A 163 -0.26 4.23 -5.84
CA ASN A 163 -1.33 4.26 -6.84
C ASN A 163 -2.73 4.24 -6.22
N ARG A 164 -3.04 5.22 -5.35
CA ARG A 164 -4.44 5.65 -5.12
C ARG A 164 -4.99 6.20 -6.44
N ASN A 165 -6.31 6.41 -6.58
CA ASN A 165 -6.76 7.10 -7.78
C ASN A 165 -5.97 8.44 -7.92
N GLU A 166 -5.66 8.85 -9.16
CA GLU A 166 -4.68 9.92 -9.41
C GLU A 166 -5.00 11.21 -8.60
N GLU A 167 -6.29 11.49 -8.37
CA GLU A 167 -6.76 12.61 -7.58
C GLU A 167 -6.47 12.45 -6.08
N GLU A 168 -6.71 11.27 -5.50
CA GLU A 168 -6.41 10.96 -4.10
C GLU A 168 -4.92 10.95 -3.80
N SER A 169 -4.09 10.46 -4.73
CA SER A 169 -2.62 10.53 -4.59
C SER A 169 -2.15 11.98 -4.59
N LYS A 170 -2.63 12.81 -5.53
CA LYS A 170 -2.33 14.25 -5.54
C LYS A 170 -2.73 14.92 -4.23
N TYR A 171 -3.93 14.66 -3.73
CA TYR A 171 -4.38 15.23 -2.45
C TYR A 171 -3.51 14.75 -1.26
N PHE A 172 -3.13 13.48 -1.23
CA PHE A 172 -2.22 12.95 -0.21
C PHE A 172 -0.88 13.67 -0.22
N TYR A 173 -0.26 13.83 -1.39
CA TYR A 173 1.02 14.56 -1.53
C TYR A 173 0.90 16.01 -1.10
N LEU A 174 -0.18 16.71 -1.48
CA LEU A 174 -0.44 18.06 -1.02
C LEU A 174 -0.52 18.15 0.51
N LYS A 175 -1.25 17.21 1.14
CA LYS A 175 -1.41 17.19 2.60
C LYS A 175 -0.12 16.83 3.34
N MET A 176 0.63 15.86 2.83
CA MET A 176 1.92 15.48 3.40
C MET A 176 2.93 16.63 3.34
N ASN A 177 2.92 17.37 2.23
CA ASN A 177 3.81 18.52 2.02
C ASN A 177 3.23 19.85 2.54
N GLU A 178 2.09 19.88 3.25
CA GLU A 178 1.48 21.12 3.72
C GLU A 178 2.47 22.04 4.47
N PRO A 179 3.31 21.55 5.40
CA PRO A 179 4.29 22.40 6.08
C PRO A 179 5.26 23.07 5.09
N LEU A 180 5.77 22.29 4.14
CA LEU A 180 6.71 22.77 3.13
C LEU A 180 6.07 23.76 2.15
N ILE A 181 4.82 23.51 1.72
CA ILE A 181 4.06 24.42 0.87
C ILE A 181 3.84 25.77 1.59
N ARG A 182 3.56 25.76 2.91
CA ARG A 182 3.42 26.99 3.70
C ARG A 182 4.74 27.74 3.86
N ASP A 183 5.84 27.02 4.07
CA ASP A 183 7.17 27.64 4.13
C ASP A 183 7.54 28.29 2.81
N LEU A 184 7.16 27.69 1.68
CA LEU A 184 7.40 28.23 0.34
C LEU A 184 6.76 29.61 0.11
N GLU A 185 5.68 29.95 0.82
CA GLU A 185 5.04 31.27 0.72
C GLU A 185 5.87 32.38 1.37
N ARG A 186 6.84 32.03 2.22
CA ARG A 186 7.55 32.97 3.11
C ARG A 186 9.06 32.92 2.96
N ASN A 187 9.56 31.76 2.59
CA ASN A 187 10.97 31.42 2.63
C ASN A 187 11.43 30.93 1.27
N LYS A 188 12.70 31.16 0.96
CA LYS A 188 13.40 30.52 -0.14
C LYS A 188 13.60 29.04 0.21
N VAL A 189 13.00 28.16 -0.60
CA VAL A 189 13.11 26.71 -0.45
C VAL A 189 13.88 26.14 -1.64
N GLN A 190 14.88 25.32 -1.34
CA GLN A 190 15.70 24.65 -2.33
C GLN A 190 15.83 23.16 -1.99
N ILE A 191 15.96 22.35 -3.03
CA ILE A 191 16.28 20.93 -2.91
C ILE A 191 17.60 20.69 -3.62
N ARG A 192 18.60 20.20 -2.89
CA ARG A 192 19.85 19.74 -3.48
C ARG A 192 19.77 18.23 -3.68
N LEU A 193 20.03 17.79 -4.91
CA LEU A 193 19.98 16.39 -5.29
C LEU A 193 21.40 15.83 -5.39
N ILE A 194 21.58 14.65 -4.79
CA ILE A 194 22.80 13.85 -4.86
C ILE A 194 22.41 12.52 -5.49
N GLU A 195 22.64 12.38 -6.80
CA GLU A 195 22.32 11.13 -7.51
C GLU A 195 23.20 9.99 -6.99
N LYS A 196 22.57 8.87 -6.63
CA LYS A 196 23.28 7.66 -6.18
C LYS A 196 23.41 6.64 -7.29
N SER A 197 22.29 6.34 -7.96
CA SER A 197 22.20 5.44 -9.10
C SER A 197 20.92 5.70 -9.88
N LEU A 198 20.76 5.05 -11.03
CA LEU A 198 19.51 5.08 -11.80
C LEU A 198 18.30 4.76 -10.90
N GLY A 199 17.36 5.70 -10.80
CA GLY A 199 16.13 5.56 -9.98
C GLY A 199 16.30 5.87 -8.50
N GLU A 200 17.50 6.29 -8.05
CA GLU A 200 17.81 6.54 -6.65
C GLU A 200 18.63 7.82 -6.46
N ALA A 201 18.12 8.76 -5.65
CA ALA A 201 18.82 9.98 -5.28
C ALA A 201 18.66 10.26 -3.78
N ASP A 202 19.63 10.92 -3.17
CA ASP A 202 19.44 11.61 -1.91
C ASP A 202 19.03 13.05 -2.19
N ILE A 203 18.14 13.60 -1.34
CA ILE A 203 17.68 14.98 -1.44
C ILE A 203 17.92 15.69 -0.11
N ASP A 204 18.59 16.83 -0.15
CA ASP A 204 18.72 17.74 0.97
C ASP A 204 17.67 18.84 0.84
N LEU A 205 16.88 19.04 1.91
CA LEU A 205 15.97 20.18 2.00
C LEU A 205 16.70 21.39 2.60
N ILE A 206 16.71 22.49 1.87
CA ILE A 206 17.37 23.73 2.26
C ILE A 206 16.31 24.84 2.34
N ILE A 207 16.20 25.52 3.49
CA ILE A 207 15.30 26.67 3.69
C ILE A 207 16.12 27.84 4.22
N GLU A 208 16.03 29.00 3.57
CA GLU A 208 16.82 30.21 3.94
C GLU A 208 18.32 29.90 4.11
N ASP A 209 18.87 29.09 3.18
CA ASP A 209 20.26 28.63 3.16
C ASP A 209 20.67 27.68 4.32
N GLU A 210 19.73 27.27 5.18
CA GLU A 210 19.95 26.23 6.19
C GLU A 210 19.53 24.84 5.67
N ASN A 211 20.41 23.84 5.78
CA ASN A 211 20.09 22.45 5.46
C ASN A 211 19.36 21.79 6.64
N LEU A 212 18.11 21.37 6.42
CA LEU A 212 17.25 20.78 7.45
C LEU A 212 17.36 19.25 7.53
N GLY A 213 18.07 18.62 6.60
CA GLY A 213 18.35 17.19 6.60
C GLY A 213 18.30 16.57 5.20
N THR A 214 18.87 15.38 5.12
CA THR A 214 18.90 14.53 3.93
C THR A 214 17.83 13.45 4.03
N THR A 215 17.08 13.23 2.96
CA THR A 215 16.18 12.06 2.82
C THR A 215 16.44 11.33 1.51
N TYR A 216 15.96 10.09 1.43
CA TYR A 216 16.10 9.21 0.29
C TYR A 216 14.92 9.36 -0.67
N PHE A 217 15.21 9.49 -1.96
CA PHE A 217 14.23 9.64 -3.03
C PHE A 217 14.39 8.51 -4.05
N LYS A 218 13.39 7.63 -4.09
CA LYS A 218 13.28 6.54 -5.06
C LYS A 218 12.25 6.88 -6.12
N TYR A 219 12.59 6.68 -7.38
CA TYR A 219 11.73 6.93 -8.52
C TYR A 219 11.94 5.86 -9.60
N ASP A 220 11.04 5.81 -10.58
CA ASP A 220 11.15 4.89 -11.70
C ASP A 220 12.46 5.14 -12.47
N SER A 221 13.29 4.10 -12.60
CA SER A 221 14.58 4.17 -13.28
C SER A 221 14.48 4.50 -14.77
N ASP A 222 13.31 4.31 -15.39
CA ASP A 222 13.06 4.69 -16.78
C ASP A 222 12.60 6.16 -16.92
N THR A 223 12.27 6.82 -15.81
CA THR A 223 11.90 8.24 -15.77
C THR A 223 13.13 9.10 -15.50
N LYS A 224 13.28 10.25 -16.18
CA LYS A 224 14.37 11.17 -15.86
C LYS A 224 14.14 11.78 -14.48
N LEU A 225 15.20 11.95 -13.70
CA LEU A 225 15.12 12.49 -12.34
C LEU A 225 14.34 13.81 -12.25
N ILE A 226 14.58 14.75 -13.16
CA ILE A 226 13.87 16.04 -13.19
C ILE A 226 12.37 15.83 -13.42
N ASP A 227 12.00 14.99 -14.39
CA ASP A 227 10.59 14.69 -14.70
C ASP A 227 9.90 14.01 -13.50
N ALA A 228 10.61 13.15 -12.76
CA ALA A 228 10.11 12.52 -11.54
C ALA A 228 9.88 13.53 -10.41
N LEU A 229 10.75 14.53 -10.30
CA LEU A 229 10.64 15.60 -9.29
C LEU A 229 9.52 16.58 -9.65
N GLU A 230 9.35 16.93 -10.92
CA GLU A 230 8.19 17.72 -11.36
C GLU A 230 6.87 17.02 -11.06
N GLN A 231 6.82 15.69 -11.20
CA GLN A 231 5.65 14.89 -10.81
C GLN A 231 5.42 14.89 -9.29
N TYR A 232 6.48 14.76 -8.49
CA TYR A 232 6.37 14.73 -7.03
C TYR A 232 6.02 16.11 -6.43
N PHE A 233 6.62 17.16 -6.98
CA PHE A 233 6.46 18.55 -6.57
C PHE A 233 5.50 19.33 -7.48
N PHE A 234 4.50 18.67 -8.07
CA PHE A 234 3.53 19.28 -8.99
C PHE A 234 2.79 20.51 -8.42
N TRP A 235 2.86 20.71 -7.11
CA TRP A 235 2.30 21.84 -6.36
C TRP A 235 3.23 23.05 -6.27
N ALA A 236 4.41 22.98 -6.88
CA ALA A 236 5.37 24.07 -7.03
C ALA A 236 5.83 24.20 -8.49
N ASP A 237 6.32 25.39 -8.85
CA ASP A 237 7.12 25.57 -10.06
C ASP A 237 8.59 25.32 -9.71
N LEU A 238 9.31 24.61 -10.59
CA LEU A 238 10.68 24.18 -10.35
C LEU A 238 11.64 24.89 -11.31
N GLU A 239 12.70 25.50 -10.77
CA GLU A 239 13.84 25.97 -11.55
C GLU A 239 15.12 25.25 -11.10
N HIS A 240 15.76 24.54 -12.02
CA HIS A 240 17.01 23.83 -11.73
C HIS A 240 18.25 24.65 -12.15
N SER A 241 19.29 24.57 -11.33
CA SER A 241 20.65 24.98 -11.67
C SER A 241 21.64 23.87 -11.28
N LEU A 242 22.85 23.94 -11.84
CA LEU A 242 23.94 23.03 -11.46
C LEU A 242 24.80 23.70 -10.39
N ASP A 243 25.12 22.97 -9.32
CA ASP A 243 25.98 23.41 -8.21
C ASP A 243 26.99 22.31 -7.89
N ASP A 244 28.27 22.51 -8.26
CA ASP A 244 29.38 21.61 -7.94
C ASP A 244 29.11 20.09 -8.15
N SER A 245 28.52 19.75 -9.30
CA SER A 245 28.11 18.39 -9.72
C SER A 245 26.78 17.87 -9.16
N ASN A 246 26.14 18.62 -8.26
CA ASN A 246 24.79 18.35 -7.79
C ASN A 246 23.77 19.20 -8.56
N ILE A 247 22.52 18.75 -8.56
CA ILE A 247 21.41 19.53 -9.11
C ILE A 247 20.78 20.28 -7.95
N LEU A 248 20.65 21.59 -8.09
CA LEU A 248 19.94 22.45 -7.14
C LEU A 248 18.61 22.85 -7.76
N LEU A 249 17.51 22.51 -7.10
CA LEU A 249 16.17 22.89 -7.48
C LEU A 249 15.67 24.01 -6.57
N ASN A 250 15.28 25.12 -7.17
CA ASN A 250 14.52 26.16 -6.50
C ASN A 250 13.04 25.88 -6.69
N LEU A 251 12.28 25.87 -5.60
CA LEU A 251 10.84 25.70 -5.63
C LEU A 251 10.19 27.08 -5.52
N TYR A 252 9.11 27.28 -6.26
CA TYR A 252 8.28 28.50 -6.16
C TYR A 252 6.80 28.14 -6.03
N PRO A 253 5.99 28.93 -5.30
CA PRO A 253 4.57 28.64 -5.15
C PRO A 253 3.83 28.76 -6.49
N ASN A 254 3.25 27.65 -6.96
CA ASN A 254 2.35 27.67 -8.11
C ASN A 254 0.88 27.77 -7.67
N GLU A 255 -0.04 27.87 -8.63
CA GLU A 255 -1.47 28.03 -8.35
C GLU A 255 -2.11 26.84 -7.64
N ILE A 256 -1.60 25.62 -7.83
CA ILE A 256 -2.10 24.43 -7.15
C ILE A 256 -1.76 24.48 -5.66
N GLY A 257 -0.48 24.75 -5.33
CA GLY A 257 -0.02 24.87 -3.94
C GLY A 257 -0.77 25.96 -3.17
N LYS A 258 -0.89 27.16 -3.76
CA LYS A 258 -1.62 28.29 -3.14
C LYS A 258 -3.08 27.95 -2.86
N LYS A 259 -3.82 27.43 -3.85
CA LYS A 259 -5.23 27.05 -3.68
C LYS A 259 -5.42 25.94 -2.67
N PHE A 260 -4.48 25.00 -2.58
CA PHE A 260 -4.53 23.97 -1.56
C PHE A 260 -4.43 24.57 -0.16
N ILE A 261 -3.52 25.52 0.08
CA ILE A 261 -3.39 26.21 1.37
C ILE A 261 -4.65 27.01 1.70
N GLU A 262 -5.19 27.76 0.74
CA GLU A 262 -6.46 28.47 0.88
C GLU A 262 -7.59 27.52 1.30
N LEU A 263 -7.73 26.39 0.60
CA LEU A 263 -8.71 25.36 0.92
C LEU A 263 -8.50 24.80 2.34
N GLN A 264 -7.26 24.48 2.75
CA GLN A 264 -6.99 23.99 4.10
C GLN A 264 -7.39 25.01 5.17
N ASP A 265 -7.13 26.30 4.93
CA ASP A 265 -7.46 27.35 5.88
C ASP A 265 -8.98 27.65 5.94
N GLU A 266 -9.71 27.41 4.85
CA GLU A 266 -11.17 27.39 4.85
C GLU A 266 -11.74 26.16 5.58
N LEU A 267 -11.22 24.96 5.29
CA LEU A 267 -11.68 23.71 5.91
C LEU A 267 -11.49 23.70 7.43
N LYS A 268 -10.44 24.35 7.96
CA LYS A 268 -10.25 24.54 9.42
C LYS A 268 -11.39 25.28 10.09
N LYS A 269 -12.14 26.10 9.36
CA LYS A 269 -13.30 26.87 9.86
C LYS A 269 -14.58 26.04 9.83
N ILE A 270 -14.58 24.88 9.16
CA ILE A 270 -15.73 24.01 9.01
C ILE A 270 -15.66 22.91 10.06
N SER A 271 -16.75 22.74 10.82
CA SER A 271 -16.92 21.64 11.75
C SER A 271 -18.06 20.75 11.27
N LEU A 272 -17.79 19.46 11.11
CA LEU A 272 -18.82 18.49 10.77
C LEU A 272 -19.49 17.99 12.06
N GLN A 273 -20.76 18.35 12.24
CA GLN A 273 -21.57 17.82 13.34
C GLN A 273 -22.43 16.67 12.82
N PHE A 274 -22.01 15.45 13.12
CA PHE A 274 -22.80 14.25 12.88
C PHE A 274 -23.65 13.95 14.12
N LYS A 275 -24.91 13.55 13.92
CA LYS A 275 -25.82 13.11 14.99
C LYS A 275 -25.58 11.65 15.34
#